data_AF-K2A4D0-F1
#
_entry.id   AF-K2A4D0-F1
#
_cell.length_a   1.000
_cell.length_b   1.000
_cell.length_c   1.000
_cell.angle_alpha   90.00
_cell.angle_beta   90.00
_cell.angle_gamma   90.00
#
_symmetry.space_group_name_H-M   'P 1'
#
loop_
_entity.id
_entity.type
_entity.pdbx_description
1 polymer ?
#
loop_
_entity_poly.entity_id
_entity_poly.type
_entity_poly.pdbx_seq_one_letter_code
_entity_poly.pdbx_strand_id
1 'polypeptide(L)'
;MNAEILQPLNKIQSRPFNFAHGRPNSGQGSLLFAKYAFAPNKLRYCGPDGNRDIFDYCVAEESDKGLIELLKGFEGAFPYLQLIAKANKIKDPFDEKVVEAYWIGNDLLKNVTTKDFHEQLKNRFSKKLSPNLMKWILPKPAEGAKPHHSFHVLDVYTKTGLIRSGIKTNVMETVDNCLILPGRVVKTKNEKLKTKNYNLKPKTIDNLTNQPFDDTPSSILRTGQGRPINQLTIQYHPIILKEGKLAFGELTTKEVISLFINPKVDDYVSIHWGNVCDELTARQLKNLQIWTKYHMEIANRTI
;
A
#
# COMPACT_ATOMS: atom_id res chain seq x y z
N MET A 1 -7.07 12.88 24.04
CA MET A 1 -6.76 11.44 23.89
C MET A 1 -8.10 10.72 23.75
N ASN A 2 -8.44 10.21 22.56
CA ASN A 2 -9.68 9.46 22.36
C ASN A 2 -9.38 7.96 22.52
N ALA A 3 -9.87 7.38 23.60
CA ALA A 3 -9.72 5.96 23.95
C ALA A 3 -10.51 5.01 23.01
N GLU A 4 -11.29 5.55 22.06
CA GLU A 4 -12.09 4.76 21.12
C GLU A 4 -11.29 4.23 19.90
N ILE A 5 -10.10 4.77 19.62
CA ILE A 5 -9.23 4.27 18.53
C ILE A 5 -8.59 2.91 18.89
N LEU A 6 -8.64 2.54 20.18
CA LEU A 6 -8.10 1.30 20.74
C LEU A 6 -9.21 0.48 21.43
N GLN A 7 -10.35 0.25 20.76
CA GLN A 7 -11.33 -0.68 21.32
C GLN A 7 -10.67 -2.05 21.65
N PRO A 8 -11.01 -2.65 22.80
CA PRO A 8 -10.33 -3.83 23.30
C PRO A 8 -10.52 -5.03 22.36
N LEU A 9 -9.41 -5.72 22.08
CA LEU A 9 -9.23 -6.91 21.23
C LEU A 9 -10.03 -8.17 21.66
N ASN A 10 -11.14 -8.03 22.39
CA ASN A 10 -11.79 -9.13 23.10
C ASN A 10 -12.91 -9.84 22.31
N LYS A 11 -12.94 -9.72 20.98
CA LYS A 11 -13.81 -10.53 20.11
C LYS A 11 -13.14 -11.01 18.81
N ILE A 12 -11.82 -11.09 18.77
CA ILE A 12 -11.16 -11.89 17.73
C ILE A 12 -11.23 -13.34 18.20
N GLN A 13 -12.32 -14.04 17.87
CA GLN A 13 -12.29 -15.50 17.92
C GLN A 13 -11.13 -15.92 17.01
N SER A 14 -10.09 -16.49 17.61
CA SER A 14 -8.98 -17.10 16.88
C SER A 14 -9.54 -18.23 16.03
N ARG A 15 -9.89 -17.93 14.76
CA ARG A 15 -10.07 -19.00 13.78
C ARG A 15 -8.68 -19.59 13.54
N PRO A 16 -8.50 -20.91 13.68
CA PRO A 16 -7.24 -21.53 13.32
C PRO A 16 -6.97 -21.28 11.84
N PHE A 17 -5.75 -20.86 11.57
CA PHE A 17 -5.26 -20.63 10.23
C PHE A 17 -5.18 -21.97 9.50
N ASN A 18 -6.07 -22.24 8.55
CA ASN A 18 -5.92 -23.38 7.64
C ASN A 18 -4.99 -22.97 6.49
N PHE A 19 -3.68 -22.95 6.76
CA PHE A 19 -2.72 -23.23 5.71
C PHE A 19 -2.57 -24.74 5.65
N ALA A 20 -3.13 -25.35 4.60
CA ALA A 20 -2.66 -26.65 4.18
C ALA A 20 -1.13 -26.58 4.06
N HIS A 21 -0.46 -27.47 4.80
CA HIS A 21 0.98 -27.48 4.98
C HIS A 21 1.76 -27.53 3.65
N GLY A 22 2.64 -26.56 3.46
CA GLY A 22 3.69 -26.54 2.43
C GLY A 22 4.84 -25.67 2.92
N ARG A 23 6.07 -26.01 2.52
CA ARG A 23 7.34 -25.35 2.88
C ARG A 23 7.26 -23.80 2.76
N PRO A 24 8.15 -23.02 3.41
CA PRO A 24 8.23 -21.57 3.17
C PRO A 24 8.34 -21.32 1.66
N ASN A 25 7.28 -20.80 1.05
CA ASN A 25 7.18 -20.70 -0.40
C ASN A 25 7.95 -19.45 -0.84
N SER A 26 9.11 -19.67 -1.46
CA SER A 26 9.82 -18.66 -2.24
C SER A 26 8.83 -18.01 -3.23
N GLY A 27 8.49 -16.73 -3.03
CA GLY A 27 7.55 -15.98 -3.88
C GLY A 27 6.37 -15.32 -3.16
N GLN A 28 6.06 -15.71 -1.92
CA GLN A 28 4.92 -15.14 -1.17
C GLN A 28 5.06 -13.62 -0.95
N GLY A 29 6.26 -13.13 -0.62
CA GLY A 29 6.49 -11.70 -0.45
C GLY A 29 6.39 -10.88 -1.75
N SER A 30 6.81 -11.43 -2.89
CA SER A 30 6.62 -10.78 -4.20
C SER A 30 5.14 -10.62 -4.54
N LEU A 31 4.33 -11.67 -4.34
CA LEU A 31 2.89 -11.62 -4.53
C LEU A 31 2.21 -10.64 -3.57
N LEU A 32 2.63 -10.63 -2.30
CA LEU A 32 2.15 -9.66 -1.33
C LEU A 32 2.45 -8.23 -1.81
N PHE A 33 3.68 -7.96 -2.22
CA PHE A 33 4.06 -6.65 -2.75
C PHE A 33 3.21 -6.27 -3.97
N ALA A 34 3.00 -7.20 -4.90
CA ALA A 34 2.19 -7.00 -6.10
C ALA A 34 0.74 -6.59 -5.77
N LYS A 35 0.09 -7.26 -4.80
CA LYS A 35 -1.29 -6.92 -4.36
C LYS A 35 -1.39 -5.50 -3.80
N TYR A 36 -0.39 -5.05 -3.05
CA TYR A 36 -0.32 -3.68 -2.53
C TYR A 36 -0.01 -2.65 -3.61
N ALA A 37 0.87 -3.00 -4.55
CA ALA A 37 1.33 -2.10 -5.60
C ALA A 37 0.34 -1.95 -6.77
N PHE A 38 -0.54 -2.93 -6.99
CA PHE A 38 -1.40 -3.02 -8.17
C PHE A 38 -2.28 -1.79 -8.38
N ALA A 39 -3.09 -1.41 -7.39
CA ALA A 39 -4.09 -0.35 -7.54
C ALA A 39 -3.48 1.02 -7.92
N PRO A 40 -2.48 1.55 -7.19
CA PRO A 40 -1.82 2.80 -7.61
C PRO A 40 -1.02 2.65 -8.91
N ASN A 41 -0.48 1.46 -9.23
CA ASN A 41 0.22 1.24 -10.49
C ASN A 41 -0.74 1.28 -11.70
N LYS A 42 -1.92 0.65 -11.58
CA LYS A 42 -3.00 0.74 -12.56
C LYS A 42 -3.45 2.19 -12.78
N LEU A 43 -3.46 3.00 -11.72
CA LEU A 43 -3.75 4.44 -11.77
C LEU A 43 -2.55 5.30 -12.22
N ARG A 44 -1.43 4.68 -12.61
CA ARG A 44 -0.19 5.35 -13.07
C ARG A 44 0.48 6.24 -12.02
N TYR A 45 0.19 6.06 -10.73
CA TYR A 45 0.81 6.83 -9.65
C TYR A 45 2.18 6.33 -9.21
N CYS A 46 2.50 5.06 -9.47
CA CYS A 46 3.79 4.48 -9.11
C CYS A 46 4.16 3.28 -10.00
N GLY A 47 5.45 2.91 -10.00
CA GLY A 47 5.95 1.71 -10.67
C GLY A 47 6.07 1.83 -12.20
N PRO A 48 6.57 0.76 -12.85
CA PRO A 48 6.73 0.69 -14.31
C PRO A 48 5.39 0.48 -15.02
N ASP A 49 5.39 0.59 -16.35
CA ASP A 49 4.24 0.21 -17.19
C ASP A 49 4.12 -1.32 -17.30
N GLY A 50 3.51 -1.94 -16.29
CA GLY A 50 3.28 -3.40 -16.26
C GLY A 50 2.09 -3.80 -15.39
N ASN A 51 1.08 -2.94 -15.29
CA ASN A 51 -0.09 -3.17 -14.42
C ASN A 51 -0.88 -4.44 -14.80
N ARG A 52 -0.92 -4.81 -16.08
CA ARG A 52 -1.56 -6.04 -16.57
C ARG A 52 -0.80 -7.27 -16.09
N ASP A 53 0.51 -7.28 -16.23
CA ASP A 53 1.34 -8.40 -15.78
C ASP A 53 1.23 -8.58 -14.26
N ILE A 54 1.27 -7.48 -13.48
CA ILE A 54 1.05 -7.52 -12.02
C ILE A 54 -0.30 -8.15 -11.68
N PHE A 55 -1.36 -7.78 -12.41
CA PHE A 55 -2.68 -8.37 -12.21
C PHE A 55 -2.67 -9.88 -12.48
N ASP A 56 -2.09 -10.28 -13.61
CA ASP A 56 -2.04 -11.68 -14.04
C ASP A 56 -1.28 -12.55 -13.02
N TYR A 57 -0.14 -12.08 -12.50
CA TYR A 57 0.57 -12.75 -11.40
C TYR A 57 -0.28 -12.86 -10.11
N CYS A 58 -0.98 -11.78 -9.73
CA CYS A 58 -1.83 -11.79 -8.53
C CYS A 58 -3.01 -12.75 -8.65
N VAL A 59 -3.60 -12.87 -9.84
CA VAL A 59 -4.72 -13.78 -10.12
C VAL A 59 -4.25 -15.23 -10.19
N ALA A 60 -3.09 -15.48 -10.82
CA ALA A 60 -2.48 -16.80 -10.90
C ALA A 60 -1.97 -17.29 -9.53
N GLU A 61 -1.71 -16.36 -8.60
CA GLU A 61 -1.04 -16.65 -7.31
C GLU A 61 0.33 -17.30 -7.51
N GLU A 62 1.02 -16.91 -8.58
CA GLU A 62 2.33 -17.40 -8.96
C GLU A 62 3.38 -16.28 -8.89
N SER A 63 4.60 -16.65 -8.55
CA SER A 63 5.74 -15.74 -8.55
C SER A 63 6.91 -16.42 -9.23
N ASP A 64 7.56 -15.68 -10.12
CA ASP A 64 8.77 -16.11 -10.80
C ASP A 64 9.79 -14.96 -10.89
N LYS A 65 10.82 -15.14 -11.72
CA LYS A 65 11.82 -14.09 -11.98
C LYS A 65 11.23 -12.88 -12.72
N GLY A 66 10.24 -13.10 -13.59
CA GLY A 66 9.59 -12.04 -14.35
C GLY A 66 8.87 -11.05 -13.42
N LEU A 67 8.08 -11.57 -12.47
CA LEU A 67 7.46 -10.73 -11.44
C LEU A 67 8.52 -9.97 -10.64
N ILE A 68 9.59 -10.63 -10.20
CA ILE A 68 10.65 -9.98 -9.41
C ILE A 68 11.28 -8.80 -10.17
N GLU A 69 11.64 -8.98 -11.45
CA GLU A 69 12.22 -7.88 -12.25
C GLU A 69 11.23 -6.72 -12.44
N LEU A 70 9.94 -7.03 -12.65
CA LEU A 70 8.91 -6.02 -12.73
C LEU A 70 8.77 -5.22 -11.44
N LEU A 71 8.77 -5.90 -10.29
CA LEU A 71 8.62 -5.26 -8.97
C LEU A 71 9.85 -4.40 -8.59
N LYS A 72 11.05 -4.70 -9.09
CA LYS A 72 12.23 -3.84 -8.92
C LYS A 72 12.05 -2.46 -9.55
N GLY A 73 11.19 -2.34 -10.57
CA GLY A 73 10.86 -1.07 -11.22
C GLY A 73 10.09 -0.08 -10.33
N PHE A 74 9.61 -0.50 -9.16
CA PHE A 74 9.01 0.39 -8.18
C PHE A 74 10.07 1.21 -7.44
N GLU A 75 10.68 2.18 -8.13
CA GLU A 75 11.75 3.05 -7.61
C GLU A 75 11.36 3.79 -6.31
N GLY A 76 10.05 3.94 -6.06
CA GLY A 76 9.42 4.40 -4.82
C GLY A 76 9.77 3.53 -3.62
N ALA A 77 9.47 2.23 -3.75
CA ALA A 77 9.39 1.24 -2.68
C ALA A 77 10.61 0.32 -2.61
N PHE A 78 11.12 -0.12 -3.76
CA PHE A 78 12.19 -1.13 -3.82
C PHE A 78 13.46 -0.74 -3.04
N PRO A 79 13.94 0.53 -3.08
CA PRO A 79 15.07 0.93 -2.24
C PRO A 79 14.83 0.74 -0.74
N TYR A 80 13.60 0.94 -0.25
CA TYR A 80 13.26 0.74 1.15
C TYR A 80 13.30 -0.75 1.53
N LEU A 81 12.80 -1.63 0.66
CA LEU A 81 12.92 -3.08 0.85
C LEU A 81 14.39 -3.50 0.96
N GLN A 82 15.25 -3.00 0.08
CA GLN A 82 16.69 -3.28 0.12
C GLN A 82 17.32 -2.82 1.45
N LEU A 83 16.93 -1.65 1.96
CA LEU A 83 17.44 -1.13 3.24
C LEU A 83 17.00 -1.99 4.41
N ILE A 84 15.71 -2.35 4.47
CA ILE A 84 15.16 -3.19 5.52
C ILE A 84 15.82 -4.57 5.49
N ALA A 85 15.92 -5.20 4.31
CA ALA A 85 16.56 -6.51 4.16
C ALA A 85 18.02 -6.48 4.62
N LYS A 86 18.79 -5.47 4.16
CA LYS A 86 20.20 -5.28 4.56
C LYS A 86 20.35 -5.12 6.07
N ALA A 87 19.55 -4.25 6.70
CA ALA A 87 19.60 -4.00 8.14
C ALA A 87 19.29 -5.25 8.98
N ASN A 88 18.56 -6.20 8.40
CA ASN A 88 18.13 -7.43 9.06
C ASN A 88 18.89 -8.69 8.58
N LYS A 89 19.93 -8.52 7.76
CA LYS A 89 20.72 -9.63 7.17
C LYS A 89 19.86 -10.64 6.38
N ILE A 90 18.78 -10.16 5.77
CA ILE A 90 17.91 -10.93 4.89
C ILE A 90 18.41 -10.74 3.46
N LYS A 91 18.67 -11.84 2.75
CA LYS A 91 19.26 -11.80 1.40
C LYS A 91 18.26 -11.28 0.36
N ASP A 92 17.00 -11.66 0.48
CA ASP A 92 15.94 -11.32 -0.48
C ASP A 92 15.18 -10.06 -0.02
N PRO A 93 15.23 -8.94 -0.77
CA PRO A 93 14.40 -7.78 -0.49
C PRO A 93 12.89 -8.04 -0.60
N PHE A 94 12.48 -9.08 -1.33
CA PHE A 94 11.08 -9.51 -1.44
C PHE A 94 10.73 -10.64 -0.47
N ASP A 95 11.55 -10.90 0.55
CA ASP A 95 11.15 -11.73 1.68
C ASP A 95 9.86 -11.18 2.31
N GLU A 96 8.92 -12.06 2.63
CA GLU A 96 7.60 -11.70 3.13
C GLU A 96 7.67 -10.77 4.36
N LYS A 97 8.61 -10.99 5.28
CA LYS A 97 8.76 -10.14 6.46
C LYS A 97 9.28 -8.75 6.10
N VAL A 98 10.11 -8.63 5.07
CA VAL A 98 10.62 -7.34 4.57
C VAL A 98 9.49 -6.57 3.87
N VAL A 99 8.69 -7.25 3.06
CA VAL A 99 7.53 -6.66 2.38
C VAL A 99 6.46 -6.23 3.39
N GLU A 100 6.14 -7.07 4.38
CA GLU A 100 5.27 -6.72 5.51
C GLU A 100 5.81 -5.49 6.25
N ALA A 101 7.12 -5.44 6.54
CA ALA A 101 7.73 -4.31 7.24
C ALA A 101 7.54 -2.98 6.49
N TYR A 102 7.57 -3.00 5.16
CA TYR A 102 7.38 -1.80 4.36
C TYR A 102 5.91 -1.36 4.28
N TRP A 103 4.98 -2.28 4.00
CA TRP A 103 3.56 -1.93 3.77
C TRP A 103 2.73 -1.80 5.05
N ILE A 104 2.95 -2.70 6.01
CA ILE A 104 2.16 -2.83 7.25
C ILE A 104 2.98 -2.37 8.48
N GLY A 105 4.28 -2.65 8.45
CA GLY A 105 5.18 -2.45 9.57
C GLY A 105 5.31 -3.68 10.48
N ASN A 106 6.54 -3.91 10.96
CA ASN A 106 6.88 -4.92 11.96
C ASN A 106 8.22 -4.56 12.61
N ASP A 107 8.77 -5.48 13.41
CA ASP A 107 9.99 -5.22 14.18
C ASP A 107 11.26 -5.02 13.33
N LEU A 108 11.28 -5.44 12.05
CA LEU A 108 12.43 -5.25 11.17
C LEU A 108 12.78 -3.77 10.97
N LEU A 109 11.79 -2.88 11.06
CA LEU A 109 11.99 -1.43 10.96
C LEU A 109 12.85 -0.86 12.10
N LYS A 110 12.87 -1.51 13.27
CA LYS A 110 13.65 -1.06 14.44
C LYS A 110 15.15 -1.20 14.20
N ASN A 111 15.56 -2.18 13.40
CA ASN A 111 16.96 -2.48 13.09
C ASN A 111 17.56 -1.55 12.03
N VAL A 112 16.73 -0.79 11.32
CA VAL A 112 17.22 0.24 10.37
C VAL A 112 17.73 1.43 11.17
N THR A 113 19.04 1.69 11.06
CA THR A 113 19.70 2.79 11.78
C THR A 113 19.37 4.14 11.15
N THR A 114 19.36 5.20 11.97
CA THR A 114 19.20 6.59 11.51
C THR A 114 20.24 6.96 10.44
N LYS A 115 21.49 6.52 10.63
CA LYS A 115 22.58 6.78 9.69
C LYS A 115 22.33 6.14 8.33
N ASP A 116 22.03 4.84 8.30
CA ASP A 116 21.82 4.12 7.04
C ASP A 116 20.62 4.67 6.27
N PHE A 117 19.55 5.02 7.00
CA PHE A 117 18.37 5.60 6.38
C PHE A 117 18.63 7.01 5.82
N HIS A 118 19.32 7.87 6.58
CA HIS A 118 19.74 9.18 6.10
C HIS A 118 20.60 9.10 4.84
N GLU A 119 21.62 8.25 4.84
CA GLU A 119 22.50 8.06 3.68
C GLU A 119 21.73 7.53 2.47
N GLN A 120 20.79 6.61 2.66
CA GLN A 120 19.94 6.16 1.55
C GLN A 120 19.11 7.30 0.96
N LEU A 121 18.45 8.12 1.80
CA LEU A 121 17.65 9.26 1.32
C LEU A 121 18.52 10.26 0.58
N LYS A 122 19.70 10.58 1.13
CA LYS A 122 20.68 11.49 0.50
C LYS A 122 21.12 10.97 -0.86
N ASN A 123 21.55 9.72 -0.95
CA ASN A 123 22.01 9.13 -2.21
C ASN A 123 20.90 9.06 -3.26
N ARG A 124 19.68 8.72 -2.83
CA ARG A 124 18.52 8.61 -3.72
C ARG A 124 18.05 9.94 -4.28
N PHE A 125 18.07 10.99 -3.47
CA PHE A 125 17.38 12.24 -3.78
C PHE A 125 18.28 13.43 -4.08
N SER A 126 19.56 13.42 -3.70
CA SER A 126 20.50 14.55 -3.90
C SER A 126 20.59 15.07 -5.34
N LYS A 127 20.47 14.19 -6.34
CA LYS A 127 20.47 14.56 -7.76
C LYS A 127 19.07 14.79 -8.35
N LYS A 128 18.02 14.39 -7.63
CA LYS A 128 16.63 14.38 -8.13
C LYS A 128 15.77 15.51 -7.56
N LEU A 129 16.12 16.03 -6.37
CA LEU A 129 15.31 17.01 -5.62
C LEU A 129 16.05 18.33 -5.41
N SER A 130 15.29 19.42 -5.22
CA SER A 130 15.83 20.74 -4.94
C SER A 130 16.46 20.82 -3.53
N PRO A 131 17.41 21.74 -3.28
CA PRO A 131 18.03 21.90 -1.97
C PRO A 131 17.05 22.13 -0.82
N ASN A 132 15.96 22.89 -1.06
CA ASN A 132 14.93 23.15 -0.04
C ASN A 132 14.19 21.87 0.34
N LEU A 133 13.89 21.02 -0.63
CA LEU A 133 13.23 19.75 -0.38
C LEU A 133 14.17 18.74 0.29
N MET A 134 15.47 18.78 -0.03
CA MET A 134 16.48 17.99 0.68
C MET A 134 16.59 18.39 2.15
N LYS A 135 16.57 19.69 2.47
CA LYS A 135 16.55 20.19 3.87
C LYS A 135 15.33 19.70 4.65
N TRP A 136 14.23 19.40 3.98
CA TRP A 136 13.03 18.83 4.59
C TRP A 136 13.11 17.33 4.87
N ILE A 137 13.58 16.54 3.89
CA ILE A 137 13.53 15.07 3.96
C ILE A 137 14.68 14.50 4.81
N LEU A 138 15.89 15.08 4.73
CA LEU A 138 17.09 14.53 5.38
C LEU A 138 17.06 14.50 6.92
N PRO A 139 16.37 15.42 7.64
CA PRO A 139 16.23 15.33 9.09
C PRO A 139 15.32 14.20 9.58
N LYS A 140 14.40 13.71 8.74
CA LYS A 140 13.34 12.78 9.15
C LYS A 140 13.83 11.48 9.82
N PRO A 141 14.92 10.83 9.36
CA PRO A 141 15.49 9.69 10.08
C PRO A 141 15.93 10.01 11.51
N ALA A 142 16.42 11.23 11.78
CA ALA A 142 16.82 11.66 13.12
C ALA A 142 15.60 12.00 14.00
N GLU A 143 14.48 12.42 13.39
CA GLU A 143 13.18 12.60 14.06
C GLU A 143 12.49 11.27 14.40
N GLY A 144 13.01 10.15 13.88
CA GLY A 144 12.54 8.79 14.14
C GLY A 144 11.97 8.06 12.92
N ALA A 145 11.83 8.72 11.77
CA ALA A 145 11.20 8.11 10.60
C ALA A 145 11.87 6.79 10.21
N LYS A 146 11.06 5.83 9.77
CA LYS A 146 11.49 4.51 9.30
C LYS A 146 11.13 4.33 7.82
N PRO A 147 11.78 3.41 7.09
CA PRO A 147 11.47 3.13 5.69
C PRO A 147 10.14 2.37 5.52
N HIS A 148 9.05 2.97 5.99
CA HIS A 148 7.68 2.47 5.92
C HIS A 148 6.91 3.20 4.81
N HIS A 149 5.85 2.59 4.27
CA HIS A 149 5.04 3.20 3.23
C HIS A 149 4.43 4.54 3.68
N SER A 150 3.92 4.62 4.92
CA SER A 150 3.38 5.88 5.47
C SER A 150 4.40 7.02 5.49
N PHE A 151 5.68 6.75 5.78
CA PHE A 151 6.74 7.77 5.64
C PHE A 151 6.87 8.24 4.18
N HIS A 152 6.89 7.29 3.24
CA HIS A 152 7.01 7.62 1.83
C HIS A 152 5.84 8.49 1.37
N VAL A 153 4.60 8.17 1.76
CA VAL A 153 3.44 8.98 1.40
C VAL A 153 3.51 10.36 2.05
N LEU A 154 3.70 10.42 3.37
CA LEU A 154 3.54 11.65 4.15
C LEU A 154 4.68 12.65 4.00
N ASP A 155 5.93 12.20 3.93
CA ASP A 155 7.09 13.08 3.95
C ASP A 155 7.79 13.19 2.59
N VAL A 156 7.66 12.18 1.72
CA VAL A 156 8.29 12.17 0.39
C VAL A 156 7.28 12.56 -0.68
N TYR A 157 6.25 11.74 -0.90
CA TYR A 157 5.31 11.89 -2.03
C TYR A 157 4.52 13.21 -1.97
N THR A 158 4.07 13.65 -0.79
CA THR A 158 3.36 14.94 -0.66
C THR A 158 4.21 16.13 -1.06
N LYS A 159 5.54 16.02 -1.00
CA LYS A 159 6.48 17.10 -1.29
C LYS A 159 7.16 16.95 -2.65
N THR A 160 7.39 15.73 -3.11
CA THR A 160 8.05 15.44 -4.40
C THR A 160 7.05 15.18 -5.53
N GLY A 161 5.93 14.54 -5.20
CA GLY A 161 4.92 14.06 -6.14
C GLY A 161 3.87 15.11 -6.46
N LEU A 162 3.22 15.69 -5.45
CA LEU A 162 2.16 16.70 -5.63
C LEU A 162 2.65 17.97 -6.36
N ILE A 163 3.92 18.36 -6.16
CA ILE A 163 4.53 19.51 -6.84
C ILE A 163 4.83 19.21 -8.32
N ARG A 164 5.16 17.96 -8.67
CA ARG A 164 5.51 17.55 -10.04
C ARG A 164 4.32 17.16 -10.90
N SER A 165 3.26 16.64 -10.30
CA SER A 165 2.13 16.05 -11.03
C SER A 165 1.04 17.06 -11.42
N GLY A 166 1.15 18.34 -11.00
CA GLY A 166 0.14 19.36 -11.29
C GLY A 166 -1.25 19.00 -10.75
N ILE A 167 -1.31 18.07 -9.78
CA ILE A 167 -2.56 17.50 -9.26
C ILE A 167 -3.39 18.60 -8.58
N LYS A 168 -4.51 18.96 -9.21
CA LYS A 168 -5.58 19.82 -8.67
C LYS A 168 -6.60 19.06 -7.80
N THR A 169 -6.30 17.81 -7.39
CA THR A 169 -7.16 17.06 -6.46
C THR A 169 -6.87 17.47 -5.02
N ASN A 170 -7.83 17.24 -4.12
CA ASN A 170 -7.65 17.49 -2.70
C ASN A 170 -6.48 16.64 -2.19
N VAL A 171 -5.39 17.28 -1.78
CA VAL A 171 -4.18 16.64 -1.24
C VAL A 171 -4.52 15.59 -0.18
N MET A 172 -5.52 15.86 0.65
CA MET A 172 -5.95 14.94 1.70
C MET A 172 -6.66 13.71 1.17
N GLU A 173 -7.43 13.83 0.10
CA GLU A 173 -8.04 12.66 -0.56
C GLU A 173 -6.97 11.75 -1.16
N THR A 174 -5.93 12.33 -1.76
CA THR A 174 -4.78 11.56 -2.27
C THR A 174 -4.02 10.88 -1.13
N VAL A 175 -3.77 11.57 -0.01
CA VAL A 175 -3.10 11.00 1.16
C VAL A 175 -3.92 9.85 1.77
N ASP A 176 -5.23 10.02 1.96
CA ASP A 176 -6.13 8.98 2.49
C ASP A 176 -6.15 7.73 1.61
N ASN A 177 -6.19 7.90 0.28
CA ASN A 177 -6.21 6.77 -0.64
C ASN A 177 -4.85 6.09 -0.84
N CYS A 178 -3.75 6.81 -0.61
CA CYS A 178 -2.39 6.30 -0.78
C CYS A 178 -1.83 5.68 0.52
N LEU A 179 -2.31 6.09 1.69
CA LEU A 179 -1.98 5.39 2.93
C LEU A 179 -2.66 4.01 2.97
N ILE A 180 -1.93 3.02 3.48
CA ILE A 180 -2.52 1.74 3.83
C ILE A 180 -3.28 1.90 5.13
N LEU A 181 -4.59 1.69 5.09
CA LEU A 181 -5.46 1.79 6.25
C LEU A 181 -6.18 0.47 6.51
N PRO A 182 -6.42 0.09 7.77
CA PRO A 182 -7.26 -1.04 8.09
C PRO A 182 -8.74 -0.67 7.95
N GLY A 183 -9.55 -1.61 7.46
CA GLY A 183 -11.01 -1.53 7.48
C GLY A 183 -11.64 -2.85 7.89
N ARG A 184 -12.76 -2.79 8.59
CA ARG A 184 -13.56 -3.97 8.95
C ARG A 184 -14.66 -4.18 7.92
N VAL A 185 -14.75 -5.37 7.33
CA VAL A 185 -15.81 -5.68 6.36
C VAL A 185 -17.15 -5.76 7.09
N VAL A 186 -18.13 -4.97 6.65
CA VAL A 186 -19.50 -4.95 7.21
C VAL A 186 -20.55 -5.47 6.24
N LYS A 187 -20.25 -5.51 4.95
CA LYS A 187 -21.14 -6.06 3.94
C LYS A 187 -20.34 -6.62 2.76
N THR A 188 -20.78 -7.76 2.23
CA THR A 188 -20.28 -8.31 0.97
C THR A 188 -21.42 -8.34 -0.05
N LYS A 189 -21.10 -7.97 -1.30
CA LYS A 189 -21.98 -8.14 -2.46
C LYS A 189 -21.24 -9.01 -3.47
N ASN A 190 -21.69 -10.25 -3.60
CA ASN A 190 -21.17 -11.18 -4.59
C ASN A 190 -21.89 -10.93 -5.91
N GLU A 191 -21.45 -9.91 -6.65
CA GLU A 191 -21.87 -9.78 -8.04
C GLU A 191 -20.94 -10.62 -8.91
N LYS A 192 -21.50 -11.54 -9.70
CA LYS A 192 -20.77 -12.13 -10.84
C LYS A 192 -20.56 -11.00 -11.84
N LEU A 193 -19.49 -10.24 -11.67
CA LEU A 193 -19.17 -9.17 -12.61
C LEU A 193 -18.86 -9.80 -13.96
N LYS A 194 -19.80 -9.62 -14.90
CA LYS A 194 -19.53 -9.77 -16.32
C LYS A 194 -18.42 -8.77 -16.60
N THR A 195 -17.24 -9.24 -16.98
CA THR A 195 -16.05 -8.44 -17.28
C THR A 195 -16.27 -7.58 -18.52
N LYS A 196 -17.15 -6.59 -18.42
CA LYS A 196 -17.21 -5.43 -19.29
C LYS A 196 -17.06 -4.21 -18.38
N ASN A 197 -15.89 -3.59 -18.46
CA ASN A 197 -15.58 -2.25 -17.98
C ASN A 197 -15.45 -2.07 -16.45
N TYR A 198 -14.31 -2.51 -15.89
CA TYR A 198 -13.83 -1.96 -14.62
C TYR A 198 -13.14 -0.62 -14.83
N ASN A 199 -13.96 0.43 -14.93
CA ASN A 199 -13.52 1.81 -14.79
C ASN A 199 -13.32 2.13 -13.30
N LEU A 200 -12.09 2.02 -12.80
CA LEU A 200 -11.66 2.81 -11.65
C LEU A 200 -11.57 4.26 -12.15
N LYS A 201 -12.67 5.01 -12.17
CA LYS A 201 -12.66 6.39 -12.69
C LYS A 201 -11.70 7.24 -11.83
N PRO A 202 -10.61 7.78 -12.39
CA PRO A 202 -9.95 8.92 -11.79
C PRO A 202 -10.94 10.09 -11.85
N LYS A 203 -11.16 10.81 -10.74
CA LYS A 203 -11.67 12.17 -10.86
C LYS A 203 -10.55 13.00 -11.50
N THR A 204 -10.89 13.59 -12.64
CA THR A 204 -10.06 14.24 -13.66
C THR A 204 -8.83 14.98 -13.16
N ILE A 205 -7.71 14.74 -13.86
CA ILE A 205 -6.79 15.80 -14.28
C ILE A 205 -6.68 15.67 -15.78
N ASP A 206 -7.20 16.69 -16.47
CA ASP A 206 -7.36 16.70 -17.91
C ASP A 206 -6.02 16.61 -18.66
N ASN A 207 -6.02 15.70 -19.64
CA ASN A 207 -5.33 15.74 -20.92
C ASN A 207 -3.81 15.97 -20.98
N LEU A 208 -3.03 14.88 -20.97
CA LEU A 208 -1.81 14.66 -21.78
C LEU A 208 -1.59 13.13 -21.86
N THR A 209 -1.52 12.40 -22.97
CA THR A 209 -1.60 12.66 -24.41
C THR A 209 -2.03 11.37 -25.12
N ASN A 210 -2.89 11.57 -26.11
CA ASN A 210 -3.53 10.61 -27.02
C ASN A 210 -2.63 9.50 -27.60
N GLN A 211 -2.86 8.27 -27.14
CA GLN A 211 -3.19 7.16 -28.04
C GLN A 211 -4.43 6.46 -27.47
N PRO A 212 -5.41 6.05 -28.30
CA PRO A 212 -6.56 5.29 -27.83
C PRO A 212 -6.07 3.97 -27.24
N PHE A 213 -6.41 3.73 -25.97
CA PHE A 213 -6.31 2.43 -25.34
C PHE A 213 -7.19 1.48 -26.17
N ASP A 214 -6.60 0.43 -26.73
CA ASP A 214 -7.37 -0.63 -27.38
C ASP A 214 -7.94 -1.52 -26.28
N ASP A 215 -9.18 -1.21 -25.90
CA ASP A 215 -9.96 -1.92 -24.88
C ASP A 215 -10.50 -3.27 -25.39
N THR A 216 -10.16 -3.68 -26.62
CA THR A 216 -10.64 -4.96 -27.15
C THR A 216 -9.91 -6.12 -26.47
N PRO A 217 -10.64 -7.06 -25.84
CA PRO A 217 -10.04 -8.26 -25.30
C PRO A 217 -9.59 -9.13 -26.46
N SER A 218 -8.31 -9.03 -26.84
CA SER A 218 -7.67 -10.03 -27.68
C SER A 218 -7.61 -11.34 -26.89
N SER A 219 -8.63 -12.16 -27.12
CA SER A 219 -8.68 -13.62 -26.99
C SER A 219 -7.67 -14.23 -26.02
N ILE A 220 -8.00 -14.18 -24.72
CA ILE A 220 -7.86 -15.19 -23.65
C ILE A 220 -7.98 -14.41 -22.33
N LEU A 221 -9.21 -14.09 -21.94
CA LEU A 221 -9.58 -13.95 -20.53
C LEU A 221 -10.55 -15.08 -20.20
N ARG A 222 -10.07 -16.31 -20.42
CA ARG A 222 -10.58 -17.47 -19.71
C ARG A 222 -9.70 -17.57 -18.46
N THR A 223 -10.22 -17.08 -17.36
CA THR A 223 -9.86 -17.61 -16.06
C THR A 223 -9.96 -19.13 -16.15
N GLY A 224 -8.88 -19.85 -15.86
CA GLY A 224 -9.05 -21.19 -15.30
C GLY A 224 -9.82 -20.99 -13.99
N GLN A 225 -11.16 -21.06 -14.05
CA GLN A 225 -12.12 -20.72 -12.99
C GLN A 225 -12.21 -19.23 -12.62
N GLY A 226 -13.29 -18.57 -13.06
CA GLY A 226 -13.57 -17.16 -12.80
C GLY A 226 -13.73 -16.85 -11.32
N ARG A 227 -12.71 -16.28 -10.69
CA ARG A 227 -12.83 -15.74 -9.34
C ARG A 227 -13.82 -14.56 -9.38
N PRO A 228 -14.86 -14.54 -8.53
CA PRO A 228 -15.77 -13.41 -8.45
C PRO A 228 -15.01 -12.21 -7.89
N ILE A 229 -15.19 -11.04 -8.52
CA ILE A 229 -14.74 -9.78 -7.93
C ILE A 229 -15.81 -9.36 -6.93
N ASN A 230 -15.40 -9.12 -5.69
CA ASN A 230 -16.34 -8.77 -4.64
C ASN A 230 -16.38 -7.26 -4.44
N GLN A 231 -17.58 -6.69 -4.44
CA GLN A 231 -17.80 -5.36 -3.89
C GLN A 231 -18.06 -5.51 -2.39
N LEU A 232 -17.34 -4.73 -1.58
CA LEU A 232 -17.42 -4.77 -0.14
C LEU A 232 -17.72 -3.38 0.40
N THR A 233 -18.53 -3.32 1.46
CA THR A 233 -18.59 -2.14 2.32
C THR A 233 -17.71 -2.41 3.53
N ILE A 234 -16.76 -1.53 3.81
CA ILE A 234 -15.92 -1.56 5.01
C ILE A 234 -16.27 -0.39 5.93
N GLN A 235 -16.03 -0.57 7.23
CA GLN A 235 -15.91 0.51 8.21
C GLN A 235 -14.45 0.83 8.46
N TYR A 236 -14.05 2.10 8.37
CA TYR A 236 -12.67 2.55 8.56
C TYR A 236 -12.60 3.97 9.11
N HIS A 237 -11.43 4.36 9.61
CA HIS A 237 -11.12 5.73 10.01
C HIS A 237 -10.32 6.42 8.90
N PRO A 238 -10.87 7.44 8.21
CA PRO A 238 -10.16 8.18 7.19
C PRO A 238 -9.06 9.05 7.81
N ILE A 239 -8.07 9.45 7.00
CA ILE A 239 -7.10 10.46 7.39
C ILE A 239 -7.62 11.84 7.00
N ILE A 240 -7.75 12.72 7.99
CA ILE A 240 -8.24 14.10 7.83
C ILE A 240 -7.20 15.10 8.31
N LEU A 241 -7.36 16.36 7.90
CA LEU A 241 -6.65 17.47 8.52
C LEU A 241 -7.56 18.11 9.57
N LYS A 242 -7.16 18.03 10.84
CA LYS A 242 -7.85 18.66 11.97
C LYS A 242 -6.88 19.63 12.63
N GLU A 243 -7.27 20.91 12.73
CA GLU A 243 -6.44 21.97 13.33
C GLU A 243 -5.03 22.05 12.71
N GLY A 244 -4.94 21.87 11.39
CA GLY A 244 -3.67 21.89 10.66
C GLY A 244 -2.79 20.65 10.86
N LYS A 245 -3.27 19.59 11.51
CA LYS A 245 -2.53 18.33 11.73
C LYS A 245 -3.29 17.13 11.18
N LEU A 246 -2.55 16.12 10.73
CA LEU A 246 -3.10 14.83 10.32
C LEU A 246 -3.71 14.12 11.54
N ALA A 247 -4.93 13.65 11.40
CA ALA A 247 -5.64 12.89 12.41
C ALA A 247 -6.48 11.78 11.77
N PHE A 248 -6.79 10.75 12.54
CA PHE A 248 -7.85 9.82 12.19
C PHE A 248 -9.20 10.53 12.38
N GLY A 249 -10.04 10.49 11.35
CA GLY A 249 -11.40 11.00 11.39
C GLY A 249 -12.36 10.02 12.08
N GLU A 250 -13.62 10.43 12.18
CA GLU A 250 -14.69 9.59 12.70
C GLU A 250 -14.88 8.32 11.87
N LEU A 251 -15.34 7.25 12.52
CA LEU A 251 -15.61 5.98 11.85
C LEU A 251 -16.67 6.19 10.76
N THR A 252 -16.37 5.74 9.54
CA THR A 252 -17.28 5.87 8.39
C THR A 252 -17.23 4.62 7.53
N THR A 253 -18.11 4.54 6.53
CA THR A 253 -18.14 3.45 5.56
C THR A 253 -17.57 3.84 4.21
N LYS A 254 -16.91 2.89 3.54
CA LYS A 254 -16.40 3.04 2.17
C LYS A 254 -16.69 1.79 1.36
N GLU A 255 -17.09 1.98 0.11
CA GLU A 255 -17.15 0.87 -0.86
C GLU A 255 -15.75 0.61 -1.40
N VAL A 256 -15.34 -0.64 -1.39
CA VAL A 256 -14.06 -1.12 -1.91
C VAL A 256 -14.26 -2.36 -2.76
N ILE A 257 -13.27 -2.67 -3.57
CA ILE A 257 -13.25 -3.86 -4.41
C ILE A 257 -12.20 -4.83 -3.86
N SER A 258 -12.51 -6.12 -3.87
CA SER A 258 -11.53 -7.17 -3.64
C SER A 258 -11.32 -7.98 -4.91
N LEU A 259 -10.16 -7.77 -5.55
CA LEU A 259 -9.80 -8.41 -6.81
C LEU A 259 -9.09 -9.76 -6.64
N PHE A 260 -8.33 -9.90 -5.56
CA PHE A 260 -7.39 -11.02 -5.40
C PHE A 260 -7.76 -11.98 -4.27
N ILE A 261 -8.55 -11.52 -3.29
CA ILE A 261 -8.93 -12.29 -2.10
C ILE A 261 -10.44 -12.20 -1.85
N ASN A 262 -10.98 -13.04 -0.97
CA ASN A 262 -12.41 -13.15 -0.71
C ASN A 262 -12.73 -13.00 0.79
N PRO A 263 -12.52 -11.80 1.36
CA PRO A 263 -12.76 -11.56 2.78
C PRO A 263 -14.25 -11.64 3.11
N LYS A 264 -14.55 -12.07 4.33
CA LYS A 264 -15.90 -12.23 4.86
C LYS A 264 -16.29 -11.05 5.73
N VAL A 265 -17.58 -10.94 6.03
CA VAL A 265 -18.07 -10.01 7.05
C VAL A 265 -17.31 -10.27 8.37
N ASP A 266 -16.96 -9.18 9.05
CA ASP A 266 -16.15 -9.09 10.26
C ASP A 266 -14.64 -9.30 10.10
N ASP A 267 -14.15 -9.67 8.91
CA ASP A 267 -12.70 -9.70 8.66
C ASP A 267 -12.14 -8.27 8.63
N TYR A 268 -10.91 -8.12 9.13
CA TYR A 268 -10.12 -6.90 8.97
C TYR A 268 -9.25 -7.02 7.74
N VAL A 269 -9.23 -5.98 6.91
CA VAL A 269 -8.47 -5.93 5.67
C VAL A 269 -7.64 -4.65 5.58
N SER A 270 -6.54 -4.71 4.86
CA SER A 270 -5.79 -3.52 4.43
C SER A 270 -6.34 -3.00 3.11
N ILE A 271 -6.49 -1.68 2.98
CA ILE A 271 -6.93 -1.03 1.75
C ILE A 271 -5.89 -0.09 1.15
N HIS A 272 -5.86 -0.02 -0.19
CA HIS A 272 -5.03 0.91 -0.95
C HIS A 272 -5.77 1.30 -2.23
N TRP A 273 -6.02 2.60 -2.44
CA TRP A 273 -6.74 3.13 -3.61
C TRP A 273 -8.09 2.43 -3.90
N GLY A 274 -8.86 2.13 -2.85
CA GLY A 274 -10.18 1.50 -2.96
C GLY A 274 -10.14 0.01 -3.29
N ASN A 275 -8.96 -0.62 -3.31
CA ASN A 275 -8.79 -2.06 -3.44
C ASN A 275 -8.38 -2.68 -2.10
N VAL A 276 -8.89 -3.88 -1.83
CA VAL A 276 -8.43 -4.74 -0.73
C VAL A 276 -7.13 -5.42 -1.13
N CYS A 277 -6.07 -5.22 -0.35
CA CYS A 277 -4.75 -5.78 -0.61
C CYS A 277 -4.54 -7.13 0.08
N ASP A 278 -4.95 -7.25 1.34
CA ASP A 278 -4.76 -8.46 2.16
C ASP A 278 -5.73 -8.51 3.34
N GLU A 279 -5.94 -9.72 3.88
CA GLU A 279 -6.61 -9.94 5.17
C GLU A 279 -5.59 -9.76 6.30
N LEU A 280 -5.95 -9.00 7.35
CA LEU A 280 -5.06 -8.65 8.44
C LEU A 280 -5.26 -9.57 9.64
N THR A 281 -4.17 -10.22 10.06
CA THR A 281 -4.11 -10.82 11.39
C THR A 281 -4.20 -9.76 12.50
N ALA A 282 -4.56 -10.15 13.73
CA ALA A 282 -4.58 -9.24 14.87
C ALA A 282 -3.23 -8.52 15.09
N ARG A 283 -2.11 -9.22 14.85
CA ARG A 283 -0.75 -8.65 14.91
C ARG A 283 -0.55 -7.57 13.84
N GLN A 284 -0.90 -7.87 12.59
CA GLN A 284 -0.74 -6.94 11.47
C GLN A 284 -1.66 -5.73 11.59
N LEU A 285 -2.92 -5.92 12.02
CA LEU A 285 -3.85 -4.83 12.30
C LEU A 285 -3.26 -3.86 13.32
N LYS A 286 -2.76 -4.38 14.46
CA LYS A 286 -2.11 -3.58 15.49
C LYS A 286 -0.88 -2.86 14.96
N ASN A 287 -0.03 -3.55 14.22
CA ASN A 287 1.18 -2.95 13.64
C ASN A 287 0.85 -1.83 12.66
N LEU A 288 -0.09 -2.04 11.74
CA LEU A 288 -0.51 -1.05 10.76
C LEU A 288 -1.00 0.23 11.45
N GLN A 289 -1.84 0.09 12.48
CA GLN A 289 -2.32 1.23 13.25
C GLN A 289 -1.18 1.97 13.95
N ILE A 290 -0.25 1.24 14.59
CA ILE A 290 0.91 1.82 15.28
C ILE A 290 1.82 2.55 14.31
N TRP A 291 2.23 1.92 13.22
CA TRP A 291 3.21 2.48 12.28
C TRP A 291 2.64 3.62 11.43
N THR A 292 1.35 3.56 11.09
CA THR A 292 0.66 4.69 10.45
C THR A 292 0.58 5.88 11.40
N LYS A 293 0.13 5.68 12.65
CA LYS A 293 0.09 6.75 13.65
C LYS A 293 1.48 7.33 13.93
N TYR A 294 2.49 6.48 14.07
CA TYR A 294 3.88 6.88 14.32
C TYR A 294 4.40 7.86 13.25
N HIS A 295 4.19 7.54 11.97
CA HIS A 295 4.64 8.41 10.89
C HIS A 295 3.76 9.65 10.72
N MET A 296 2.46 9.58 11.05
CA MET A 296 1.61 10.77 11.13
C MET A 296 2.12 11.76 12.19
N GLU A 297 2.52 11.27 13.38
CA GLU A 297 3.08 12.11 14.45
C GLU A 297 4.39 12.80 14.02
N ILE A 298 5.25 12.11 13.27
CA ILE A 298 6.47 12.70 12.70
C ILE A 298 6.13 13.76 11.64
N ALA A 299 5.25 13.46 10.70
CA ALA A 299 4.82 14.40 9.67
C ALA A 299 4.20 15.67 10.30
N ASN A 300 3.36 15.49 11.33
CA ASN A 300 2.72 16.55 12.10
C ASN A 300 3.68 17.49 12.83
N ARG A 301 4.95 17.15 13.02
CA ARG A 301 5.95 18.10 13.57
C ARG A 301 6.31 19.19 12.58
N THR A 302 6.04 18.95 11.30
CA THR A 302 6.49 19.80 10.20
C THR A 302 5.35 20.35 9.34
N ILE A 303 4.16 19.72 9.35
CA ILE A 303 2.94 20.26 8.72
C ILE A 303 2.48 21.53 9.43
#